data_AF-A0A6V7JEA2-F1
#
_entry.id   AF-A0A6V7JEA2-F1
#
_cell.length_a   1.000
_cell.length_b   1.000
_cell.length_c   1.000
_cell.angle_alpha   90.00
_cell.angle_beta   90.00
_cell.angle_gamma   90.00
#
_symmetry.space_group_name_H-M   'P 1'
#
loop_
_entity.id
_entity.type
_entity.pdbx_description
1 polymer ?
#
loop_
_entity_poly.entity_id
_entity_poly.type
_entity_poly.pdbx_seq_one_letter_code
_entity_poly.pdbx_strand_id
1 'polypeptide(L)' 'GLDELSSIQCIELLQRVAKGGRTVVCSIHTPSASIFSKFHQVFVVAAGECAYRGSVSGVVPFLRHIGIDCPLHYNPADF' A
#
# COMPACT_ATOMS: atom_id res chain seq x y z
N GLY A 1 4.01 18.19 -1.32
CA GLY A 1 3.84 16.82 -1.83
C GLY A 1 3.98 16.86 -3.35
N LEU A 2 4.39 15.75 -3.94
CA LEU A 2 4.38 15.57 -5.40
C LEU A 2 2.92 15.56 -5.89
N ASP A 3 2.68 16.02 -7.12
CA ASP A 3 1.41 15.76 -7.80
C ASP A 3 1.24 14.26 -8.10
N GLU A 4 0.06 13.86 -8.58
CA GLU A 4 -0.26 12.45 -8.85
C GLU A 4 0.74 11.81 -9.83
N LEU A 5 1.04 12.47 -10.94
CA LEU A 5 1.91 11.93 -11.98
C LEU A 5 3.34 11.78 -11.47
N SER A 6 3.85 12.82 -10.81
CA SER A 6 5.17 12.79 -10.18
C SER A 6 5.27 11.69 -9.11
N SER A 7 4.19 11.46 -8.34
CA SER A 7 4.12 10.39 -7.35
C SER A 7 4.18 9.02 -8.01
N ILE A 8 3.41 8.78 -9.07
CA ILE A 8 3.42 7.53 -9.83
C ILE A 8 4.83 7.25 -10.39
N GLN A 9 5.47 8.25 -11.01
CA GLN A 9 6.82 8.12 -11.56
C GLN A 9 7.85 7.80 -10.47
N CYS A 10 7.75 8.43 -9.30
CA CYS A 10 8.60 8.14 -8.16
C CYS A 10 8.46 6.68 -7.73
N ILE A 11 7.22 6.19 -7.57
CA ILE A 11 6.97 4.79 -7.19
C ILE A 11 7.47 3.81 -8.25
N GLU A 12 7.31 4.12 -9.53
CA GLU A 12 7.84 3.28 -10.62
C GLU A 12 9.36 3.19 -10.63
N LEU A 13 10.05 4.29 -10.32
CA LEU A 13 11.49 4.29 -10.15
C LEU A 13 11.90 3.38 -8.98
N LEU A 14 11.23 3.51 -7.83
CA LEU A 14 11.47 2.66 -6.67
C LEU A 14 11.21 1.18 -6.96
N GLN A 15 10.17 0.86 -7.73
CA GLN A 15 9.91 -0.50 -8.19
C GLN A 15 11.03 -1.04 -9.08
N ARG A 16 11.60 -0.23 -9.98
CA ARG A 16 12.75 -0.65 -10.81
C ARG A 16 13.98 -0.93 -9.96
N VAL A 17 14.24 -0.09 -8.96
CA VAL A 17 15.32 -0.33 -7.98
C VAL A 17 15.10 -1.65 -7.26
N ALA A 18 13.87 -1.91 -6.80
CA ALA A 18 13.53 -3.15 -6.11
C ALA A 18 13.70 -4.39 -6.99
N LYS A 19 13.23 -4.33 -8.26
CA LYS A 19 13.42 -5.38 -9.26
C LYS A 19 14.89 -5.66 -9.58
N GLY A 20 15.78 -4.69 -9.35
CA GLY A 20 17.23 -4.87 -9.44
C GLY A 20 17.86 -5.64 -8.28
N GLY A 21 17.05 -6.26 -7.40
CA GLY A 21 17.52 -7.06 -6.27
C GLY A 21 17.77 -6.29 -4.97
N ARG A 22 17.19 -5.08 -4.83
CA ARG A 22 17.30 -4.27 -3.61
C ARG A 22 15.99 -4.30 -2.83
N THR A 23 16.07 -4.25 -1.51
CA THR A 23 14.89 -4.02 -0.67
C THR A 23 14.65 -2.53 -0.55
N VAL A 24 13.44 -2.08 -0.91
CA VAL A 24 13.00 -0.70 -0.74
C VAL A 24 11.95 -0.66 0.35
N VAL A 25 12.17 0.20 1.35
CA VAL A 25 11.21 0.47 2.43
C VAL A 25 10.88 1.96 2.39
N CYS A 26 9.60 2.30 2.33
CA CYS A 26 9.14 3.68 2.38
C CYS A 26 7.85 3.79 3.21
N SER A 27 7.67 4.95 3.85
CA SER A 27 6.40 5.37 4.41
C SER A 27 5.66 6.20 3.37
N ILE A 28 4.37 5.94 3.19
CA ILE A 28 3.52 6.67 2.27
C ILE A 28 2.31 7.20 3.02
N HIS A 29 1.97 8.45 2.72
CA HIS A 29 0.80 9.11 3.24
C HIS A 29 -0.27 9.12 2.15
N THR A 30 -1.45 8.57 2.43
CA THR A 30 -2.66 8.63 1.57
C THR A 30 -2.40 8.32 0.09
N PRO A 31 -1.97 7.10 -0.28
CA PRO A 31 -1.76 6.74 -1.67
C PRO A 31 -3.09 6.51 -2.39
N SER A 32 -3.17 6.89 -3.66
CA SER A 32 -4.26 6.42 -4.51
C SER A 32 -4.26 4.89 -4.63
N ALA A 33 -5.41 4.29 -4.95
CA ALA A 33 -5.51 2.84 -5.13
C ALA A 33 -4.52 2.30 -6.19
N SER A 34 -4.28 3.08 -7.24
CA SER A 34 -3.29 2.77 -8.28
C SER A 34 -1.87 2.68 -7.71
N ILE A 35 -1.46 3.66 -6.90
CA ILE A 35 -0.16 3.63 -6.22
C ILE A 35 -0.11 2.49 -5.19
N PHE A 36 -1.17 2.29 -4.42
CA PHE A 36 -1.20 1.25 -3.38
C PHE A 36 -1.02 -0.16 -3.97
N SER A 37 -1.68 -0.45 -5.09
CA SER A 37 -1.56 -1.74 -5.79
C SER A 37 -0.17 -2.06 -6.34
N LYS A 38 0.75 -1.07 -6.41
CA LYS A 38 2.13 -1.26 -6.89
C LYS A 38 3.05 -1.88 -5.83
N PHE A 39 2.63 -1.98 -4.57
CA PHE A 39 3.45 -2.56 -3.50
C PHE A 39 3.30 -4.09 -3.39
N HIS A 40 4.40 -4.77 -3.09
CA HIS A 40 4.40 -6.22 -2.85
C HIS A 40 3.92 -6.57 -1.43
N GLN A 41 4.31 -5.74 -0.47
CA GLN A 41 4.05 -5.91 0.96
C GLN A 41 3.63 -4.57 1.54
N VAL A 42 2.74 -4.61 2.53
CA VAL A 42 2.31 -3.45 3.32
C VAL A 42 2.41 -3.80 4.81
N PHE A 43 2.85 -2.81 5.58
CA PHE A 43 2.90 -2.86 7.03
C PHE A 43 2.07 -1.68 7.55
N VAL A 44 0.92 -2.00 8.14
CA VAL A 44 -0.04 -1.00 8.65
C VAL A 44 0.19 -0.84 10.15
N VAL A 45 0.39 0.40 10.58
CA VAL A 45 0.57 0.77 11.99
C VAL A 45 -0.66 1.54 12.45
N ALA A 46 -1.25 1.10 13.55
CA ALA A 46 -2.34 1.80 14.23
C ALA A 46 -2.00 1.93 15.72
N ALA A 47 -2.07 3.15 16.26
CA ALA A 47 -1.75 3.43 17.66
C ALA A 47 -0.38 2.91 18.13
N GLY A 48 0.63 2.88 17.24
CA GLY A 48 1.97 2.37 17.54
C GLY A 48 2.15 0.86 17.39
N GLU A 49 1.06 0.12 17.13
CA GLU A 49 1.05 -1.34 17.00
C GLU A 49 0.90 -1.78 15.55
N CYS A 50 1.38 -2.99 15.24
CA CYS A 50 1.21 -3.61 13.93
C CYS A 50 -0.24 -4.10 13.74
N ALA A 51 -1.03 -3.37 12.96
CA ALA A 51 -2.40 -3.75 12.62
C ALA A 51 -2.46 -4.80 11.51
N TYR A 52 -1.56 -4.72 10.52
CA TYR A 52 -1.46 -5.68 9.43
C TYR A 52 -0.05 -5.75 8.87
N ARG A 53 0.39 -6.95 8.51
CA ARG A 53 1.65 -7.19 7.79
C ARG A 53 1.45 -8.31 6.79
N GLY A 54 1.55 -7.98 5.51
CA GLY A 54 1.40 -8.97 4.44
C GLY A 54 1.36 -8.36 3.06
N SER A 55 0.87 -9.11 2.07
CA SER A 55 0.71 -8.59 0.72
C SER A 55 -0.40 -7.54 0.65
N VAL A 56 -0.30 -6.61 -0.30
CA VAL A 56 -1.38 -5.65 -0.58
C VAL A 56 -2.69 -6.37 -0.94
N SER A 57 -2.59 -7.45 -1.73
CA SER A 57 -3.75 -8.28 -2.09
C SER A 57 -4.43 -8.97 -0.90
N GLY A 58 -3.72 -9.12 0.23
CA GLY A 58 -4.25 -9.74 1.43
C GLY A 58 -5.00 -8.78 2.36
N VAL A 59 -4.92 -7.46 2.14
CA VAL A 59 -5.54 -6.44 3.01
C VAL A 59 -7.05 -6.60 3.08
N VAL A 60 -7.74 -6.60 1.93
CA VAL A 60 -9.20 -6.72 1.89
C VAL A 60 -9.69 -8.07 2.45
N PRO A 61 -9.08 -9.23 2.09
CA PRO A 61 -9.38 -10.49 2.75
C PRO A 61 -9.20 -10.47 4.27
N PHE A 62 -8.13 -9.83 4.77
CA PHE A 62 -7.87 -9.69 6.20
C PHE A 62 -8.94 -8.86 6.89
N LEU A 63 -9.30 -7.70 6.34
CA LEU A 63 -10.36 -6.85 6.87
C LEU A 63 -11.69 -7.63 6.96
N ARG A 64 -12.05 -8.36 5.91
CA ARG A 64 -13.25 -9.21 5.91
C ARG A 64 -13.19 -10.29 6.99
N HIS A 65 -12.03 -10.92 7.18
CA HIS A 65 -11.85 -11.95 8.20
C HIS A 65 -12.10 -11.44 9.63
N ILE A 66 -11.79 -10.17 9.89
CA ILE A 66 -12.05 -9.52 11.19
C ILE A 66 -13.41 -8.80 11.27
N GLY A 67 -14.30 -9.03 10.29
CA GLY A 67 -15.66 -8.50 10.27
C GLY A 67 -15.80 -7.08 9.72
N ILE A 68 -14.82 -6.59 8.96
CA ILE A 68 -14.82 -5.27 8.31
C ILE A 68 -14.90 -5.46 6.79
N ASP A 69 -16.04 -5.09 6.19
CA ASP A 69 -16.22 -5.20 4.74
C ASP A 69 -15.79 -3.91 4.02
N CYS A 70 -14.69 -4.00 3.26
CA CYS A 70 -14.27 -2.96 2.33
C CYS A 70 -15.21 -2.91 1.11
N PRO A 71 -15.90 -1.78 0.83
CA PRO A 71 -16.74 -1.66 -0.35
C PRO A 71 -15.92 -1.75 -1.64
N LEU A 72 -16.54 -2.26 -2.71
CA LEU A 72 -15.86 -2.55 -3.99
C LEU A 72 -15.18 -1.34 -4.64
N HIS A 73 -15.74 -0.15 -4.47
CA HIS A 73 -15.28 1.08 -5.12
C HIS A 73 -14.46 1.98 -4.18
N TYR A 74 -14.09 1.48 -3.01
CA TYR A 74 -13.23 2.21 -2.07
C TYR A 74 -11.76 1.90 -2.34
N ASN A 75 -10.91 2.88 -2.07
CA ASN A 75 -9.47 2.67 -2.06
C ASN A 75 -9.09 1.89 -0.79
N PRO A 76 -8.54 0.66 -0.90
CA PRO A 76 -8.17 -0.13 0.28
C PRO A 76 -7.07 0.49 1.14
N ALA A 77 -6.36 1.52 0.65
CA ALA A 77 -5.40 2.26 1.45
C ALA A 77 -6.05 3.34 2.34
N ASP A 78 -7.23 3.82 1.93
CA ASP A 78 -7.98 4.86 2.64
C ASP A 78 -9.08 4.28 3.54
N PHE A 79 -9.54 3.06 3.26
CA PHE A 79 -10.54 2.32 4.02
C PHE A 79 -9.91 1.51 5.15
#